data_AF-A0A5C5BR63-F1
#
_entry.id   AF-A0A5C5BR63-F1
#
_cell.length_a   1.000
_cell.length_b   1.000
_cell.length_c   1.000
_cell.angle_alpha   90.00
_cell.angle_beta   90.00
_cell.angle_gamma   90.00
#
_symmetry.space_group_name_H-M   'P 1'
#
loop_
_entity.id
_entity.type
_entity.pdbx_description
1 polymer ?
#
loop_
_entity_poly.entity_id
_entity_poly.type
_entity_poly.pdbx_seq_one_letter_code
_entity_poly.pdbx_strand_id
1 'polypeptide(L)'
;NVAFTFAALRLVFRVTLDFFAIIDIYHSSAVDYADIVLPACTKFECEEDVKQLRASYGHVMLANGMIRPLFESKSDLQIERLLAAQWGLEKLLPESYEELARYSLEGVEELDPNMKGITYDALLKSGGCLPVAGAGPDYRPDGHADQMYSTPSTRIELYYEYLLDQGHQFPVYEDANEAFEKNPLKDTYPLYFMQGKSRYRIHAYYSASPWFQEDFGPYVNIFPSDAEARGIQTGDDVKVYNDRGSFVCKAHVNPSLQPGVLFMAETTYTKYYQEGFLQNVTNSARNERCYEMFHGPQIPYNDTLVQIEKA
;
A
#
# COMPACT_ATOMS: atom_id res chain seq x y z
N ASN A 1 18.59 15.28 -9.35
CA ASN A 1 17.70 15.30 -8.17
C ASN A 1 16.48 16.14 -8.47
N VAL A 2 15.45 15.52 -9.06
CA VAL A 2 14.13 16.15 -9.18
C VAL A 2 13.34 15.71 -7.95
N ALA A 3 12.96 16.65 -7.10
CA ALA A 3 12.07 16.37 -5.98
C ALA A 3 10.71 15.93 -6.55
N PHE A 4 10.27 14.72 -6.19
CA PHE A 4 8.98 14.20 -6.61
C PHE A 4 7.87 14.84 -5.77
N THR A 5 7.18 15.81 -6.35
CA THR A 5 5.86 16.23 -5.86
C THR A 5 4.77 15.73 -6.77
N PHE A 6 3.54 15.60 -6.29
CA PHE A 6 2.37 15.23 -7.09
C PHE A 6 2.10 16.22 -8.24
N ALA A 7 2.42 17.51 -8.06
CA ALA A 7 2.43 18.47 -9.17
C ALA A 7 3.55 18.17 -10.19
N ALA A 8 4.73 17.77 -9.72
CA ALA A 8 5.80 17.27 -10.58
C ALA A 8 5.45 15.91 -11.22
N LEU A 9 4.65 15.04 -10.59
CA LEU A 9 4.12 13.81 -11.17
C LEU A 9 3.14 14.14 -12.32
N ARG A 10 2.31 15.17 -12.20
CA ARG A 10 1.48 15.67 -13.32
C ARG A 10 2.31 16.05 -14.54
N LEU A 11 3.49 16.61 -14.31
CA LEU A 11 4.43 16.96 -15.36
C LEU A 11 5.22 15.73 -15.84
N VAL A 12 5.77 14.92 -14.94
CA VAL A 12 6.61 13.75 -15.26
C VAL A 12 5.79 12.65 -15.96
N PHE A 13 4.63 12.25 -15.45
CA PHE A 13 3.76 11.27 -16.13
C PHE A 13 3.39 11.73 -17.53
N ARG A 14 3.08 13.02 -17.70
CA ARG A 14 2.66 13.57 -18.99
C ARG A 14 3.81 13.93 -19.92
N VAL A 15 5.06 13.93 -19.44
CA VAL A 15 6.25 14.35 -20.20
C VAL A 15 7.20 13.18 -20.48
N THR A 16 7.13 12.06 -19.74
CA THR A 16 8.00 10.89 -19.98
C THR A 16 7.28 9.60 -20.33
N LEU A 17 5.99 9.44 -20.05
CA LEU A 17 5.22 8.28 -20.51
C LEU A 17 4.43 8.64 -21.76
N ASP A 18 4.60 7.83 -22.80
CA ASP A 18 3.85 8.00 -24.05
C ASP A 18 2.37 7.59 -23.92
N PHE A 19 2.07 6.73 -22.95
CA PHE A 19 0.73 6.16 -22.73
C PHE A 19 0.57 5.65 -21.30
N PHE A 20 -0.60 5.89 -20.70
CA PHE A 20 -0.99 5.35 -19.39
C PHE A 20 -2.43 4.82 -19.41
N ALA A 21 -2.59 3.51 -19.19
CA ALA A 21 -3.88 2.88 -18.96
C ALA A 21 -3.98 2.42 -17.51
N ILE A 22 -5.20 2.49 -16.95
CA ILE A 22 -5.50 2.00 -15.60
C ILE A 22 -6.72 1.10 -15.61
N ILE A 23 -6.64 0.00 -14.86
CA ILE A 23 -7.76 -0.84 -14.48
C ILE A 23 -8.17 -0.41 -13.07
N ASP A 24 -9.38 0.11 -12.90
CA ASP A 24 -9.83 0.57 -11.59
C ASP A 24 -11.33 0.28 -11.41
N ILE A 25 -11.70 0.06 -10.15
CA ILE A 25 -13.09 -0.11 -9.71
C ILE A 25 -13.69 1.27 -9.39
N TYR A 26 -12.85 2.23 -8.98
CA TYR A 26 -13.25 3.56 -8.55
C TYR A 26 -12.60 4.63 -9.42
N HIS A 27 -13.20 5.83 -9.47
CA HIS A 27 -12.52 7.02 -9.98
C HIS A 27 -11.51 7.52 -8.93
N SER A 28 -10.39 6.81 -8.82
CA SER A 28 -9.26 7.13 -7.94
C SER A 28 -8.43 8.31 -8.47
N SER A 29 -7.51 8.85 -7.67
CA SER A 29 -6.67 9.98 -8.09
C SER A 29 -5.86 9.69 -9.35
N ALA A 30 -5.49 8.42 -9.58
CA ALA A 30 -4.68 8.03 -10.73
C ALA A 30 -5.49 8.04 -12.04
N VAL A 31 -6.80 7.82 -11.96
CA VAL A 31 -7.71 7.86 -13.13
C VAL A 31 -7.66 9.22 -13.84
N ASP A 32 -7.48 10.32 -13.10
CA ASP A 32 -7.37 11.67 -13.67
C ASP A 32 -6.16 11.88 -14.59
N TYR A 33 -5.23 10.92 -14.62
CA TYR A 33 -3.99 10.97 -15.40
C TYR A 33 -4.00 9.97 -16.56
N ALA A 34 -4.97 9.05 -16.61
CA ALA A 34 -4.98 7.95 -17.58
C ALA A 34 -5.51 8.39 -18.95
N ASP A 35 -4.90 7.86 -20.01
CA ASP A 35 -5.41 7.96 -21.38
C ASP A 35 -6.57 7.00 -21.61
N ILE A 36 -6.51 5.82 -20.98
CA ILE A 36 -7.54 4.78 -21.03
C ILE A 36 -7.87 4.29 -19.63
N VAL A 37 -9.16 4.18 -19.34
CA VAL A 37 -9.68 3.60 -18.09
C VAL A 37 -10.48 2.36 -18.45
N LEU A 38 -10.09 1.22 -17.90
CA LEU A 38 -10.79 -0.05 -18.05
C LEU A 38 -11.59 -0.33 -16.76
N PRO A 39 -12.93 -0.43 -16.83
CA PRO A 39 -13.75 -0.59 -15.62
C PRO A 39 -13.61 -2.02 -15.07
N ALA A 40 -12.96 -2.15 -13.91
CA ALA A 40 -12.95 -3.40 -13.14
C ALA A 40 -14.19 -3.51 -12.26
N CYS A 41 -14.67 -4.73 -12.09
CA CYS A 41 -15.76 -5.02 -11.16
C CYS A 41 -15.25 -5.26 -9.73
N THR A 42 -16.10 -5.04 -8.73
CA THR A 42 -15.77 -5.23 -7.32
C THR A 42 -15.47 -6.69 -7.00
N LYS A 43 -14.86 -6.96 -5.84
CA LYS A 43 -14.61 -8.34 -5.36
C LYS A 43 -15.84 -9.23 -5.23
N PHE A 44 -17.06 -8.66 -5.26
CA PHE A 44 -18.31 -9.41 -5.16
C PHE A 44 -18.94 -9.70 -6.53
N GLU A 45 -18.40 -9.12 -7.61
CA GLU A 45 -18.91 -9.27 -8.97
C GLU A 45 -18.02 -10.21 -9.77
N CYS A 46 -18.60 -11.18 -10.47
CA CYS A 46 -17.85 -12.06 -11.35
C CYS A 46 -18.75 -12.62 -12.46
N GLU A 47 -18.18 -12.81 -13.65
CA GLU A 47 -18.81 -13.53 -14.76
C GLU A 47 -19.05 -15.02 -14.43
N GLU A 48 -18.39 -15.52 -13.39
CA GLU A 48 -18.41 -16.91 -12.91
C GLU A 48 -18.86 -17.00 -11.44
N ASP A 49 -19.07 -18.22 -10.94
CA ASP A 49 -19.51 -18.45 -9.55
C ASP A 49 -18.35 -18.40 -8.54
N VAL A 50 -17.12 -18.64 -8.99
CA VAL A 50 -15.89 -18.49 -8.22
C VAL A 50 -15.05 -17.38 -8.86
N LYS A 51 -14.51 -16.49 -8.03
CA LYS A 51 -13.69 -15.35 -8.49
C LYS A 51 -12.23 -15.48 -8.11
N GLN A 52 -11.91 -16.18 -7.02
CA GLN A 52 -10.54 -16.18 -6.54
C GLN A 52 -10.21 -17.32 -5.59
N LEU A 53 -8.96 -17.77 -5.63
CA LEU A 53 -8.34 -18.58 -4.59
C LEU A 53 -7.53 -17.70 -3.64
N ARG A 54 -7.66 -17.91 -2.33
CA ARG A 54 -6.93 -17.20 -1.28
C ARG A 54 -6.35 -18.19 -0.29
N ALA A 55 -5.15 -17.90 0.23
CA ALA A 55 -4.60 -18.58 1.40
C ALA A 55 -4.32 -17.53 2.49
N SER A 56 -4.82 -17.77 3.70
CA SER A 56 -4.59 -16.87 4.84
C SER A 56 -4.83 -17.61 6.15
N TYR A 57 -4.01 -17.32 7.18
CA TYR A 57 -4.16 -17.88 8.52
C TYR A 57 -4.39 -19.41 8.55
N GLY A 58 -3.61 -20.15 7.76
CA GLY A 58 -3.67 -21.62 7.71
C GLY A 58 -4.92 -22.18 7.02
N HIS A 59 -5.61 -21.38 6.22
CA HIS A 59 -6.77 -21.81 5.45
C HIS A 59 -6.62 -21.43 3.98
N VAL A 60 -7.13 -22.30 3.12
CA VAL A 60 -7.28 -22.07 1.69
C VAL A 60 -8.76 -21.92 1.39
N MET A 61 -9.11 -20.88 0.65
CA MET A 61 -10.48 -20.43 0.47
C MET A 61 -10.76 -20.06 -0.98
N LEU A 62 -11.96 -20.40 -1.45
CA LEU A 62 -12.56 -19.88 -2.68
C LEU A 62 -13.40 -18.65 -2.32
N ALA A 63 -13.16 -17.53 -2.99
CA ALA A 63 -14.03 -16.36 -2.94
C ALA A 63 -15.06 -16.47 -4.07
N ASN A 64 -16.34 -16.36 -3.72
CA ASN A 64 -17.43 -16.49 -4.68
C ASN A 64 -17.69 -15.20 -5.46
N GLY A 65 -18.12 -15.35 -6.71
CA GLY A 65 -18.86 -14.32 -7.42
C GLY A 65 -20.29 -14.26 -6.89
N MET A 66 -20.65 -13.15 -6.25
CA MET A 66 -21.97 -13.00 -5.60
C MET A 66 -23.03 -12.49 -6.57
N ILE A 67 -22.64 -11.60 -7.48
CA ILE A 67 -23.51 -11.06 -8.53
C ILE A 67 -22.72 -10.98 -9.85
N ARG A 68 -23.44 -10.79 -10.97
CA ARG A 68 -22.79 -10.49 -12.26
C ARG A 68 -22.23 -9.07 -12.25
N PRO A 69 -21.16 -8.78 -13.02
CA PRO A 69 -20.59 -7.44 -13.12
C PRO A 69 -21.65 -6.40 -13.51
N LEU A 70 -21.67 -5.27 -12.79
CA LEU A 70 -22.56 -4.16 -13.12
C LEU A 70 -22.02 -3.35 -14.30
N PHE A 71 -22.95 -2.78 -15.07
CA PHE A 71 -22.65 -1.95 -16.25
C PHE A 71 -21.78 -2.71 -17.26
N GLU A 72 -20.68 -2.11 -17.73
CA GLU A 72 -19.72 -2.73 -18.64
C GLU A 72 -18.46 -3.25 -17.92
N SER A 73 -18.47 -3.22 -16.58
CA SER A 73 -17.34 -3.67 -15.77
C SER A 73 -17.06 -5.16 -15.99
N LYS A 74 -15.81 -5.55 -15.80
CA LYS A 74 -15.33 -6.92 -16.00
C LYS A 74 -14.40 -7.33 -14.87
N SER A 75 -14.30 -8.62 -14.59
CA SER A 75 -13.26 -9.12 -13.70
C SER A 75 -11.85 -8.91 -14.29
N ASP A 76 -10.82 -8.87 -13.44
CA ASP A 76 -9.45 -8.66 -13.88
C ASP A 76 -9.02 -9.71 -14.92
N LEU A 77 -9.33 -11.00 -14.67
CA LEU A 77 -9.02 -12.08 -15.60
C LEU A 77 -9.73 -11.87 -16.95
N GLN A 78 -10.98 -11.42 -16.95
CA GLN A 78 -11.70 -11.15 -18.20
C GLN A 78 -11.11 -9.96 -18.96
N ILE A 79 -10.68 -8.90 -18.27
CA ILE A 79 -9.97 -7.76 -18.89
C ILE A 79 -8.66 -8.23 -19.51
N GLU A 80 -7.84 -8.97 -18.76
CA GLU A 80 -6.55 -9.51 -19.21
C GLU A 80 -6.72 -10.41 -20.45
N ARG A 81 -7.73 -11.27 -20.45
CA ARG A 81 -8.04 -12.15 -21.61
C ARG A 81 -8.47 -11.37 -22.84
N LEU A 82 -9.32 -10.35 -22.69
CA LEU A 82 -9.75 -9.52 -23.82
C LEU A 82 -8.59 -8.72 -24.42
N LEU A 83 -7.67 -8.26 -23.57
CA LEU A 83 -6.44 -7.63 -24.01
C LEU A 83 -5.55 -8.63 -24.74
N ALA A 84 -5.26 -9.79 -24.13
CA ALA A 84 -4.45 -10.84 -24.73
C ALA A 84 -4.99 -11.31 -26.09
N ALA A 85 -6.31 -11.36 -26.25
CA ALA A 85 -6.98 -11.72 -27.51
C ALA A 85 -6.67 -10.75 -28.66
N GLN A 86 -6.39 -9.46 -28.38
CA GLN A 86 -5.97 -8.51 -29.42
C GLN A 86 -4.62 -8.89 -30.06
N TRP A 87 -3.81 -9.69 -29.36
CA TRP A 87 -2.53 -10.20 -29.84
C TRP A 87 -2.55 -11.71 -30.15
N GLY A 88 -3.70 -12.37 -30.05
CA GLY A 88 -3.81 -13.83 -30.22
C GLY A 88 -3.12 -14.63 -29.11
N LEU A 89 -2.96 -14.05 -27.92
CA LEU A 89 -2.27 -14.62 -26.75
C LEU A 89 -3.23 -15.12 -25.67
N GLU A 90 -4.54 -15.07 -25.90
CA GLU A 90 -5.57 -15.44 -24.91
C GLU A 90 -5.44 -16.87 -24.41
N LYS A 91 -4.84 -17.77 -25.22
CA LYS A 91 -4.56 -19.17 -24.85
C LYS A 91 -3.42 -19.33 -23.84
N LEU A 92 -2.65 -18.28 -23.57
CA LEU A 92 -1.62 -18.29 -22.51
C LEU A 92 -2.19 -17.98 -21.13
N LEU A 93 -3.45 -17.53 -21.07
CA LEU A 93 -4.15 -17.23 -19.83
C LEU A 93 -5.21 -18.31 -19.59
N PRO A 94 -5.52 -18.61 -18.31
CA PRO A 94 -6.63 -19.50 -17.98
C PRO A 94 -7.95 -19.03 -18.61
N GLU A 95 -8.77 -19.96 -19.08
CA GLU A 95 -10.07 -19.65 -19.69
C GLU A 95 -11.12 -19.24 -18.66
N SER A 96 -10.90 -19.56 -17.39
CA SER A 96 -11.81 -19.30 -16.28
C SER A 96 -11.08 -19.13 -14.95
N TYR A 97 -11.75 -18.56 -13.95
CA TYR A 97 -11.22 -18.51 -12.59
C TYR A 97 -11.12 -19.91 -11.96
N GLU A 98 -11.99 -20.85 -12.36
CA GLU A 98 -11.85 -22.25 -11.97
C GLU A 98 -10.54 -22.84 -12.49
N GLU A 99 -10.23 -22.66 -13.77
CA GLU A 99 -8.98 -23.15 -14.35
C GLU A 99 -7.77 -22.51 -13.67
N LEU A 100 -7.81 -21.20 -13.42
CA LEU A 100 -6.76 -20.51 -12.67
C LEU A 100 -6.60 -21.07 -11.24
N ALA A 101 -7.69 -21.37 -10.55
CA ALA A 101 -7.65 -21.94 -9.21
C ALA A 101 -7.11 -23.39 -9.21
N ARG A 102 -7.50 -24.20 -10.20
CA ARG A 102 -6.96 -25.56 -10.39
C ARG A 102 -5.47 -25.53 -10.67
N TYR A 103 -5.04 -24.68 -11.60
CA TYR A 103 -3.63 -24.46 -11.92
C TYR A 103 -2.83 -24.01 -10.68
N SER A 104 -3.37 -23.08 -9.89
CA SER A 104 -2.71 -22.58 -8.67
C SER A 104 -2.55 -23.64 -7.57
N LEU A 105 -3.37 -24.70 -7.60
CA LEU A 105 -3.32 -25.82 -6.65
C LEU A 105 -2.59 -27.05 -7.22
N GLU A 106 -2.24 -27.03 -8.50
CA GLU A 106 -1.57 -28.15 -9.15
C GLU A 106 -0.14 -28.29 -8.60
N GLY A 107 0.21 -29.49 -8.12
CA GLY A 107 1.55 -29.78 -7.59
C GLY A 107 1.89 -29.07 -6.26
N VAL A 108 0.99 -28.27 -5.68
CA VAL A 108 1.29 -27.50 -4.47
C VAL A 108 1.63 -28.39 -3.27
N GLU A 109 1.09 -29.61 -3.20
CA GLU A 109 1.41 -30.57 -2.14
C GLU A 109 2.85 -31.13 -2.21
N GLU A 110 3.49 -31.06 -3.38
CA GLU A 110 4.91 -31.41 -3.55
C GLU A 110 5.82 -30.30 -3.01
N LEU A 111 5.34 -29.05 -3.04
CA LEU A 111 6.04 -27.87 -2.54
C LEU A 111 5.83 -27.66 -1.03
N ASP A 112 4.61 -27.88 -0.56
CA ASP A 112 4.23 -27.80 0.85
C ASP A 112 3.36 -29.01 1.25
N PRO A 113 3.90 -29.99 2.00
CA PRO A 113 3.14 -31.13 2.48
C PRO A 113 1.89 -30.77 3.31
N ASN A 114 1.79 -29.56 3.86
CA ASN A 114 0.59 -29.11 4.57
C ASN A 114 -0.60 -28.87 3.64
N MET A 115 -0.36 -28.72 2.34
CA MET A 115 -1.39 -28.55 1.32
C MET A 115 -1.98 -29.87 0.82
N LYS A 116 -1.54 -31.01 1.38
CA LYS A 116 -2.02 -32.34 0.98
C LYS A 116 -3.54 -32.43 1.03
N GLY A 117 -4.14 -32.82 -0.09
CA GLY A 117 -5.59 -32.96 -0.23
C GLY A 117 -6.37 -31.65 -0.41
N ILE A 118 -5.68 -30.51 -0.48
CA ILE A 118 -6.28 -29.23 -0.86
C ILE A 118 -6.36 -29.16 -2.39
N THR A 119 -7.50 -29.60 -2.94
CA THR A 119 -7.82 -29.46 -4.36
C THR A 119 -9.03 -28.53 -4.54
N TYR A 120 -9.22 -28.00 -5.76
CA TYR A 120 -10.40 -27.19 -6.07
C TYR A 120 -11.71 -27.93 -5.74
N ASP A 121 -11.81 -29.21 -6.11
CA ASP A 121 -13.02 -30.01 -5.84
C ASP A 121 -13.22 -30.28 -4.34
N ALA A 122 -12.13 -30.48 -3.59
CA ALA A 122 -12.19 -30.65 -2.14
C ALA A 122 -12.66 -29.36 -1.46
N LEU A 123 -12.14 -28.20 -1.89
CA LEU A 123 -12.58 -26.88 -1.43
C LEU A 123 -14.07 -26.67 -1.73
N LEU A 124 -14.50 -26.92 -2.96
CA LEU A 124 -15.91 -26.74 -3.34
C LEU A 124 -16.83 -27.63 -2.49
N LYS A 125 -16.45 -28.89 -2.27
CA LYS A 125 -17.20 -29.84 -1.44
C LYS A 125 -17.28 -29.42 0.03
N SER A 126 -16.27 -28.71 0.55
CA SER A 126 -16.24 -28.22 1.93
C SER A 126 -16.91 -26.86 2.12
N GLY A 127 -17.58 -26.32 1.09
CA GLY A 127 -18.20 -24.99 1.15
C GLY A 127 -17.23 -23.85 0.85
N GLY A 128 -16.12 -24.14 0.19
CA GLY A 128 -15.14 -23.16 -0.29
C GLY A 128 -14.02 -22.83 0.70
N CYS A 129 -13.83 -23.62 1.76
CA CYS A 129 -12.78 -23.38 2.75
C CYS A 129 -12.23 -24.69 3.31
N LEU A 130 -10.91 -24.83 3.33
CA LEU A 130 -10.22 -25.95 3.96
C LEU A 130 -9.04 -25.45 4.79
N PRO A 131 -8.83 -25.99 6.00
CA PRO A 131 -7.59 -25.77 6.74
C PRO A 131 -6.44 -26.53 6.05
N VAL A 132 -5.24 -25.95 6.07
CA VAL A 132 -4.00 -26.70 5.78
C VAL A 132 -3.69 -27.66 6.93
N ALA A 133 -2.86 -28.68 6.69
CA ALA A 133 -2.42 -29.56 7.75
C ALA A 133 -1.70 -28.76 8.86
N GLY A 134 -2.02 -29.07 10.12
CA GLY A 134 -1.46 -28.34 11.27
C GLY A 134 -2.13 -27.00 11.60
N ALA A 135 -3.18 -26.59 10.88
CA ALA A 135 -4.00 -25.45 11.28
C ALA A 135 -4.65 -25.68 12.66
N GLY A 136 -4.69 -24.65 13.50
CA GLY A 136 -5.18 -24.71 14.88
C GLY A 136 -4.59 -23.60 15.77
N PRO A 137 -4.85 -23.62 17.09
CA PRO A 137 -4.34 -22.62 18.03
C PRO A 137 -2.81 -22.46 18.02
N ASP A 138 -2.09 -23.54 17.72
CA ASP A 138 -0.63 -23.58 17.66
C ASP A 138 -0.07 -23.38 16.25
N TYR A 139 -0.92 -23.10 15.25
CA TYR A 139 -0.48 -22.85 13.89
C TYR A 139 0.38 -21.60 13.84
N ARG A 140 1.64 -21.78 13.40
CA ARG A 140 2.58 -20.69 13.20
C ARG A 140 2.81 -20.52 11.70
N PRO A 141 2.09 -19.60 11.04
CA PRO A 141 2.26 -19.38 9.59
C PRO A 141 3.71 -19.07 9.20
N ASP A 142 4.46 -18.48 10.13
CA ASP A 142 5.83 -17.98 9.89
C ASP A 142 6.89 -18.72 10.74
N GLY A 143 6.58 -19.92 11.26
CA GLY A 143 7.35 -20.53 12.33
C GLY A 143 8.30 -21.64 11.87
N HIS A 144 9.60 -21.35 11.85
CA HIS A 144 10.67 -22.37 11.90
C HIS A 144 10.61 -23.11 13.25
N ALA A 145 9.63 -24.00 13.44
CA ALA A 145 9.48 -24.80 14.65
C ALA A 145 10.71 -25.71 14.89
N ASP A 146 11.40 -26.05 13.81
CA ASP A 146 12.68 -26.75 13.76
C ASP A 146 13.89 -25.82 13.97
N GLN A 147 13.68 -24.51 14.08
CA GLN A 147 14.70 -23.46 14.15
C GLN A 147 15.67 -23.44 12.95
N MET A 148 15.23 -23.89 11.77
CA MET A 148 16.03 -23.90 10.55
C MET A 148 15.63 -22.77 9.62
N TYR A 149 16.43 -21.70 9.55
CA TYR A 149 16.11 -20.49 8.80
C TYR A 149 16.65 -20.56 7.36
N SER A 150 16.05 -19.81 6.43
CA SER A 150 16.53 -19.70 5.03
C SER A 150 17.77 -18.80 4.87
N THR A 151 18.50 -18.56 5.95
CA THR A 151 19.76 -17.79 5.95
C THR A 151 20.94 -18.68 5.54
N PRO A 152 22.06 -18.10 5.06
CA PRO A 152 23.27 -18.87 4.76
C PRO A 152 23.76 -19.77 5.90
N SER A 153 23.62 -19.32 7.15
CA SER A 153 24.01 -20.10 8.35
C SER A 153 22.94 -21.05 8.88
N THR A 154 21.75 -21.07 8.25
CA THR A 154 20.52 -21.75 8.70
C THR A 154 20.06 -21.38 10.12
N ARG A 155 20.50 -20.23 10.62
CA ARG A 155 20.25 -19.70 11.97
C ARG A 155 19.78 -18.24 11.88
N ILE A 156 19.33 -17.67 12.99
CA ILE A 156 19.15 -16.23 13.10
C ILE A 156 20.53 -15.56 12.97
N GLU A 157 20.69 -14.72 11.95
CA GLU A 157 21.93 -13.98 11.70
C GLU A 157 21.89 -12.63 12.40
N LEU A 158 22.84 -12.39 13.30
CA LEU A 158 23.07 -11.09 13.94
C LEU A 158 24.16 -10.28 13.23
N TYR A 159 24.86 -10.94 12.29
CA TYR A 159 25.98 -10.39 11.54
C TYR A 159 25.72 -10.56 10.04
N TYR A 160 25.81 -9.48 9.28
CA TYR A 160 25.56 -9.45 7.84
C TYR A 160 26.84 -9.17 7.08
N GLU A 161 27.56 -10.21 6.65
CA GLU A 161 28.83 -10.09 5.90
C GLU A 161 28.68 -9.20 4.66
N TYR A 162 27.54 -9.32 3.96
CA TYR A 162 27.28 -8.55 2.73
C TYR A 162 27.07 -7.04 2.97
N LEU A 163 26.99 -6.58 4.23
CA LEU A 163 26.89 -5.16 4.60
C LEU A 163 28.18 -4.62 5.26
N LEU A 164 29.27 -5.39 5.26
CA LEU A 164 30.53 -5.02 5.88
C LEU A 164 31.11 -3.72 5.30
N ASP A 165 31.10 -3.58 3.97
CA ASP A 165 31.64 -2.40 3.28
C ASP A 165 30.83 -1.13 3.58
N GLN A 166 29.57 -1.28 3.98
CA GLN A 166 28.67 -0.20 4.40
C GLN A 166 28.81 0.12 5.91
N GLY A 167 29.54 -0.69 6.69
CA GLY A 167 29.62 -0.55 8.15
C GLY A 167 28.34 -0.97 8.89
N HIS A 168 27.47 -1.75 8.22
CA HIS A 168 26.18 -2.22 8.74
C HIS A 168 26.15 -3.75 8.97
N GLN A 169 27.32 -4.37 9.13
CA GLN A 169 27.43 -5.78 9.49
C GLN A 169 26.79 -6.11 10.84
N PHE A 170 26.63 -5.11 11.71
CA PHE A 170 25.79 -5.16 12.91
C PHE A 170 24.76 -4.02 12.90
N PRO A 171 23.69 -4.09 13.70
CA PRO A 171 22.82 -2.95 13.94
C PRO A 171 23.64 -1.76 14.47
N VAL A 172 23.56 -0.64 13.76
CA VAL A 172 24.19 0.62 14.15
C VAL A 172 23.14 1.72 14.24
N TYR A 173 23.36 2.67 15.13
CA TYR A 173 22.57 3.90 15.14
C TYR A 173 23.07 4.82 14.03
N GLU A 174 22.11 5.40 13.32
CA GLU A 174 22.33 6.49 12.37
C GLU A 174 21.16 7.46 12.48
N ASP A 175 21.44 8.72 12.17
CA ASP A 175 20.36 9.69 12.00
C ASP A 175 19.55 9.35 10.74
N ALA A 176 18.27 9.75 10.73
CA ALA A 176 17.45 9.69 9.53
C ALA A 176 18.01 10.63 8.45
N ASN A 177 17.58 10.51 7.19
CA ASN A 177 18.09 11.38 6.13
C ASN A 177 17.64 12.84 6.31
N GLU A 178 16.47 13.07 6.91
CA GLU A 178 15.88 14.40 7.04
C GLU A 178 15.38 14.69 8.47
N ALA A 179 14.49 13.87 8.98
CA ALA A 179 13.76 14.06 10.22
C ALA A 179 14.55 13.56 11.43
N PHE A 180 15.62 14.28 11.77
CA PHE A 180 16.39 14.09 13.00
C PHE A 180 16.67 15.43 13.69
N GLU A 181 16.93 15.41 15.01
CA GLU A 181 16.93 16.61 15.86
C GLU A 181 17.97 17.67 15.47
N LYS A 182 19.15 17.23 15.03
CA LYS A 182 20.27 18.13 14.68
C LYS A 182 20.25 18.59 13.23
N ASN A 183 19.24 18.21 12.44
CA ASN A 183 19.18 18.61 11.04
C ASN A 183 18.97 20.13 10.95
N PRO A 184 19.85 20.89 10.27
CA PRO A 184 19.68 22.33 10.08
C PRO A 184 18.34 22.71 9.41
N LEU A 185 17.73 21.81 8.64
CA LEU A 185 16.40 22.03 8.06
C LEU A 185 15.32 22.27 9.12
N LYS A 186 15.51 21.82 10.37
CA LYS A 186 14.56 22.09 11.46
C LYS A 186 14.42 23.57 11.80
N ASP A 187 15.41 24.40 11.47
CA ASP A 187 15.31 25.85 11.65
C ASP A 187 14.24 26.47 10.73
N THR A 188 13.96 25.82 9.60
CA THR A 188 12.94 26.24 8.61
C THR A 188 11.64 25.41 8.73
N TYR A 189 11.79 24.10 8.92
CA TYR A 189 10.72 23.10 8.98
C TYR A 189 10.78 22.34 10.31
N PRO A 190 10.26 22.92 11.40
CA PRO A 190 10.51 22.41 12.75
C PRO A 190 9.68 21.17 13.11
N LEU A 191 8.69 20.79 12.29
CA LEU A 191 7.73 19.74 12.61
C LEU A 191 8.04 18.44 11.86
N TYR A 192 7.98 17.33 12.58
CA TYR A 192 8.03 15.99 12.00
C TYR A 192 6.67 15.64 11.40
N PHE A 193 6.63 15.21 10.14
CA PHE A 193 5.39 14.73 9.52
C PHE A 193 5.38 13.21 9.43
N MET A 194 4.46 12.60 10.16
CA MET A 194 4.27 11.15 10.18
C MET A 194 2.92 10.73 9.59
N GLN A 195 2.94 9.55 8.98
CA GLN A 195 1.78 8.92 8.37
C GLN A 195 1.56 7.53 8.95
N GLY A 196 0.29 7.13 9.04
CA GLY A 196 -0.07 5.79 9.51
C GLY A 196 -1.35 5.29 8.86
N LYS A 197 -1.59 3.98 8.97
CA LYS A 197 -2.80 3.36 8.41
C LYS A 197 -4.05 3.95 9.05
N SER A 198 -5.09 4.14 8.24
CA SER A 198 -6.41 4.47 8.75
C SER A 198 -7.05 3.26 9.44
N ARG A 199 -7.88 3.52 10.45
CA ARG A 199 -8.80 2.52 11.01
C ARG A 199 -9.98 2.21 10.08
N TYR A 200 -10.35 3.16 9.22
CA TYR A 200 -11.61 3.16 8.48
C TYR A 200 -11.46 2.72 7.03
N ARG A 201 -10.24 2.73 6.50
CA ARG A 201 -9.93 2.33 5.13
C ARG A 201 -8.64 1.52 5.05
N ILE A 202 -8.53 0.70 4.00
CA ILE A 202 -7.31 -0.02 3.65
C ILE A 202 -6.64 0.79 2.55
N HIS A 203 -5.58 1.54 2.88
CA HIS A 203 -5.00 2.53 1.98
C HIS A 203 -6.09 3.48 1.43
N ALA A 204 -6.17 3.67 0.11
CA ALA A 204 -7.24 4.45 -0.54
C ALA A 204 -8.47 3.60 -0.91
N TYR A 205 -8.48 2.30 -0.57
CA TYR A 205 -9.65 1.45 -0.81
C TYR A 205 -10.81 1.89 0.09
N TYR A 206 -12.03 1.85 -0.44
CA TYR A 206 -13.23 2.43 0.17
C TYR A 206 -13.27 3.95 0.29
N SER A 207 -12.24 4.70 -0.12
CA SER A 207 -12.29 6.17 -0.12
C SER A 207 -13.45 6.72 -0.93
N ALA A 208 -13.93 6.01 -1.95
CA ALA A 208 -15.12 6.40 -2.74
C ALA A 208 -16.42 6.42 -1.92
N SER A 209 -16.51 5.70 -0.80
CA SER A 209 -17.74 5.58 -0.03
C SER A 209 -18.06 6.90 0.68
N PRO A 210 -19.28 7.48 0.50
CA PRO A 210 -19.66 8.72 1.16
C PRO A 210 -19.66 8.60 2.68
N TRP A 211 -19.96 7.40 3.20
CA TRP A 211 -20.00 7.08 4.63
C TRP A 211 -18.65 7.35 5.32
N PHE A 212 -17.54 7.04 4.64
CA PHE A 212 -16.20 7.30 5.17
C PHE A 212 -15.78 8.76 5.03
N GLN A 213 -16.37 9.50 4.09
CA GLN A 213 -16.08 10.93 3.92
C GLN A 213 -16.79 11.81 4.95
N GLU A 214 -17.86 11.33 5.57
CA GLU A 214 -18.57 12.05 6.65
C GLU A 214 -17.73 12.20 7.93
N ASP A 215 -16.96 11.17 8.30
CA ASP A 215 -16.19 11.12 9.55
C ASP A 215 -14.67 11.20 9.35
N PHE A 216 -14.15 10.80 8.17
CA PHE A 216 -12.72 10.53 7.97
C PHE A 216 -12.12 11.11 6.68
N GLY A 217 -12.29 12.42 6.50
CA GLY A 217 -11.60 13.23 5.48
C GLY A 217 -10.08 13.38 5.71
N PRO A 218 -9.37 14.10 4.84
CA PRO A 218 -7.97 14.42 5.05
C PRO A 218 -7.82 15.43 6.20
N TYR A 219 -7.44 14.94 7.37
CA TYR A 219 -7.13 15.75 8.55
C TYR A 219 -5.67 15.60 8.96
N VAL A 220 -4.98 16.72 9.19
CA VAL A 220 -3.68 16.72 9.88
C VAL A 220 -3.91 16.92 11.37
N ASN A 221 -3.39 16.00 12.16
CA ASN A 221 -3.42 16.07 13.61
C ASN A 221 -2.23 16.90 14.07
N ILE A 222 -2.46 17.82 15.00
CA ILE A 222 -1.45 18.72 15.57
C ILE A 222 -1.63 18.81 17.09
N PHE A 223 -0.51 18.85 17.83
CA PHE A 223 -0.56 18.98 19.29
C PHE A 223 -1.03 20.38 19.73
N PRO A 224 -1.74 20.54 20.87
CA PRO A 224 -2.31 21.83 21.29
C PRO A 224 -1.34 23.01 21.33
N SER A 225 -0.13 22.86 21.88
CA SER A 225 0.82 23.99 21.95
C SER A 225 1.37 24.39 20.59
N ASP A 226 1.55 23.43 19.67
CA ASP A 226 2.01 23.72 18.31
C ASP A 226 0.93 24.42 17.49
N ALA A 227 -0.33 24.06 17.73
CA ALA A 227 -1.49 24.69 17.13
C ALA A 227 -1.68 26.12 17.67
N GLU A 228 -1.61 26.30 18.99
CA GLU A 228 -1.71 27.62 19.65
C GLU A 228 -0.63 28.58 19.15
N ALA A 229 0.63 28.13 19.08
CA ALA A 229 1.74 28.92 18.56
C ALA A 229 1.55 29.40 17.10
N ARG A 230 0.64 28.77 16.36
CA ARG A 230 0.32 29.07 14.96
C ARG A 230 -1.11 29.61 14.75
N GLY A 231 -1.87 29.83 15.83
CA GLY A 231 -3.27 30.28 15.75
C GLY A 231 -4.23 29.28 15.10
N ILE A 232 -3.89 27.99 15.08
CA ILE A 232 -4.66 26.91 14.46
C ILE A 232 -5.65 26.32 15.47
N GLN A 233 -6.89 26.09 15.03
CA GLN A 233 -7.95 25.41 15.75
C GLN A 233 -8.45 24.20 14.94
N THR A 234 -9.10 23.25 15.61
CA THR A 234 -9.76 22.13 14.93
C THR A 234 -10.78 22.64 13.92
N GLY A 235 -10.71 22.13 12.68
CA GLY A 235 -11.60 22.51 11.58
C GLY A 235 -11.09 23.66 10.71
N ASP A 236 -10.02 24.33 11.10
CA ASP A 236 -9.34 25.30 10.23
C ASP A 236 -8.75 24.60 9.01
N ASP A 237 -8.78 25.28 7.87
CA ASP A 237 -7.97 24.90 6.73
C ASP A 237 -6.51 25.31 6.99
N VAL A 238 -5.61 24.35 6.77
CA VAL A 238 -4.19 24.51 7.03
C VAL A 238 -3.38 24.02 5.84
N LYS A 239 -2.34 24.78 5.52
CA LYS A 239 -1.36 24.43 4.51
C LYS A 239 -0.16 23.79 5.19
N VAL A 240 0.13 22.53 4.83
CA VAL A 240 1.35 21.81 5.24
C VAL A 240 2.32 21.83 4.06
N TYR A 241 3.57 22.23 4.30
CA TYR A 241 4.51 22.49 3.21
C TYR A 241 5.98 22.30 3.58
N ASN A 242 6.80 22.15 2.53
CA ASN A 242 8.24 22.31 2.53
C ASN A 242 8.73 22.70 1.11
N ASP A 243 10.04 22.69 0.87
CA ASP A 243 10.63 23.03 -0.44
C ASP A 243 10.21 22.11 -1.58
N ARG A 244 9.75 20.89 -1.27
CA ARG A 244 9.26 19.97 -2.29
C ARG A 244 7.90 20.46 -2.76
N GLY A 245 6.95 20.65 -1.84
CA GLY A 245 5.62 21.15 -2.19
C GLY A 245 4.72 21.35 -0.99
N SER A 246 3.41 21.32 -1.22
CA SER A 246 2.42 21.56 -0.18
C SER A 246 1.10 20.84 -0.43
N PHE A 247 0.27 20.76 0.61
CA PHE A 247 -1.13 20.39 0.53
C PHE A 247 -1.97 21.16 1.54
N VAL A 248 -3.25 21.33 1.24
CA VAL A 248 -4.24 21.97 2.12
C VAL A 248 -5.24 20.92 2.59
N CYS A 249 -5.41 20.86 3.91
CA CYS A 249 -6.34 19.95 4.56
C CYS A 249 -6.90 20.58 5.84
N LYS A 250 -7.80 19.87 6.53
CA LYS A 250 -8.36 20.34 7.80
C LYS A 250 -7.43 20.02 8.97
N ALA A 251 -7.31 20.92 9.94
CA ALA A 251 -6.59 20.64 11.18
C ALA A 251 -7.46 19.89 12.20
N HIS A 252 -6.84 19.01 12.97
CA HIS A 252 -7.43 18.38 14.14
C HIS A 252 -6.48 18.52 15.34
N VAL A 253 -6.83 19.35 16.30
CA VAL A 253 -6.02 19.53 17.52
C VAL A 253 -6.19 18.30 18.40
N ASN A 254 -5.09 17.58 18.65
CA ASN A 254 -5.09 16.26 19.27
C ASN A 254 -4.05 16.18 20.40
N PRO A 255 -4.45 16.15 21.69
CA PRO A 255 -3.52 16.08 22.82
C PRO A 255 -2.88 14.70 23.01
N SER A 256 -3.28 13.68 22.24
CA SER A 256 -2.63 12.36 22.26
C SER A 256 -1.38 12.28 21.38
N LEU A 257 -1.07 13.34 20.62
CA LEU A 257 0.18 13.45 19.87
C LEU A 257 1.35 13.91 20.75
N GLN A 258 2.56 13.71 20.24
CA GLN A 258 3.76 14.32 20.79
C GLN A 258 3.91 15.77 20.26
N PRO A 259 4.33 16.74 21.09
CA PRO A 259 4.71 18.07 20.60
C PRO A 259 5.80 18.00 19.51
N GLY A 260 5.70 18.86 18.50
CA GLY A 260 6.57 18.89 17.33
C GLY A 260 6.24 17.87 16.25
N VAL A 261 5.19 17.05 16.44
CA VAL A 261 4.78 16.01 15.49
C VAL A 261 3.42 16.33 14.88
N LEU A 262 3.36 16.24 13.55
CA LEU A 262 2.12 16.17 12.78
C LEU A 262 1.84 14.72 12.39
N PHE A 263 0.57 14.32 12.50
CA PHE A 263 0.15 12.99 12.07
C PHE A 263 -1.03 13.06 11.11
N MET A 264 -0.97 12.29 10.03
CA MET A 264 -2.08 12.13 9.10
C MET A 264 -2.27 10.67 8.74
N ALA A 265 -3.52 10.21 8.68
CA ALA A 265 -3.79 8.88 8.14
C ALA A 265 -3.45 8.84 6.64
N GLU A 266 -2.77 7.78 6.22
CA GLU A 266 -2.29 7.60 4.87
C GLU A 266 -3.45 7.72 3.86
N THR A 267 -3.11 8.32 2.72
CA THR A 267 -3.78 8.39 1.42
C THR A 267 -5.32 8.38 1.37
N THR A 268 -5.87 9.27 0.55
CA THR A 268 -7.23 9.18 0.03
C THR A 268 -7.22 9.73 -1.40
N TYR A 269 -8.37 9.92 -2.04
CA TYR A 269 -8.40 10.52 -3.36
C TYR A 269 -8.11 12.03 -3.31
N THR A 270 -7.37 12.54 -4.29
CA THR A 270 -6.96 13.96 -4.40
C THR A 270 -8.15 14.90 -4.43
N LYS A 271 -9.28 14.46 -4.99
CA LYS A 271 -10.56 15.21 -4.99
C LYS A 271 -11.10 15.54 -3.59
N TYR A 272 -10.62 14.88 -2.54
CA TYR A 272 -10.99 15.18 -1.15
C TYR A 272 -10.06 16.20 -0.48
N TYR A 273 -8.93 16.54 -1.11
CA TYR A 273 -8.06 17.63 -0.68
C TYR A 273 -8.55 18.93 -1.30
N GLN A 274 -8.36 20.05 -0.59
CA GLN A 274 -8.63 21.37 -1.17
C GLN A 274 -7.57 21.74 -2.21
N GLU A 275 -6.31 21.47 -1.88
CA GLU A 275 -5.16 21.67 -2.76
C GLU A 275 -4.07 20.63 -2.47
N GLY A 276 -3.36 20.22 -3.52
CA GLY A 276 -2.22 19.33 -3.40
C GLY A 276 -2.57 17.93 -2.89
N PHE A 277 -1.57 17.25 -2.35
CA PHE A 277 -1.72 15.92 -1.78
C PHE A 277 -0.64 15.69 -0.73
N LEU A 278 -0.91 14.84 0.27
CA LEU A 278 0.01 14.64 1.40
C LEU A 278 1.40 14.13 0.97
N GLN A 279 1.51 13.43 -0.17
CA GLN A 279 2.78 12.96 -0.71
C GLN A 279 3.56 14.05 -1.46
N ASN A 280 3.06 15.30 -1.52
CA ASN A 280 3.83 16.44 -2.05
C ASN A 280 5.00 16.83 -1.15
N VAL A 281 4.93 16.53 0.14
CA VAL A 281 5.95 16.94 1.12
C VAL A 281 6.90 15.80 1.45
N THR A 282 6.63 14.56 1.04
CA THR A 282 7.41 13.41 1.49
C THR A 282 8.78 13.32 0.85
N ASN A 283 9.70 12.73 1.61
CA ASN A 283 11.06 12.49 1.19
C ASN A 283 11.16 11.26 0.28
N SER A 284 11.84 11.42 -0.86
CA SER A 284 12.10 10.34 -1.82
C SER A 284 13.53 9.79 -1.75
N ALA A 285 14.29 10.15 -0.72
CA ALA A 285 15.64 9.65 -0.48
C ALA A 285 15.68 8.12 -0.44
N ARG A 286 16.80 7.55 -0.88
CA ARG A 286 17.07 6.11 -0.83
C ARG A 286 18.49 5.93 -0.34
N ASN A 287 18.69 5.11 0.68
CA ASN A 287 20.02 4.82 1.20
C ASN A 287 20.71 3.82 0.25
N GLU A 288 21.96 4.07 -0.13
CA GLU A 288 22.69 3.25 -1.10
C GLU A 288 22.77 1.78 -0.65
N ARG A 289 23.05 1.54 0.63
CA ARG A 289 23.08 0.18 1.20
C ARG A 289 21.79 -0.62 0.98
N CYS A 290 20.64 0.04 0.81
CA CYS A 290 19.39 -0.70 0.63
C CYS A 290 19.32 -1.39 -0.74
N TYR A 291 20.15 -1.01 -1.72
CA TYR A 291 20.28 -1.74 -2.98
C TYR A 291 21.04 -3.07 -2.82
N GLU A 292 21.84 -3.22 -1.76
CA GLU A 292 22.50 -4.48 -1.40
C GLU A 292 21.60 -5.39 -0.54
N MET A 293 20.57 -4.81 0.10
CA MET A 293 19.62 -5.55 0.92
C MET A 293 18.65 -6.39 0.07
N PHE A 294 18.20 -7.51 0.63
CA PHE A 294 17.36 -8.50 -0.05
C PHE A 294 16.05 -7.93 -0.65
N HIS A 295 15.49 -6.88 -0.04
CA HIS A 295 14.23 -6.26 -0.46
C HIS A 295 14.40 -4.93 -1.22
N GLY A 296 15.64 -4.53 -1.50
CA GLY A 296 15.92 -3.28 -2.22
C GLY A 296 15.65 -2.00 -1.41
N PRO A 297 15.75 -0.83 -2.05
CA PRO A 297 15.53 0.47 -1.42
C PRO A 297 14.08 0.69 -0.99
N GLN A 298 13.92 1.20 0.22
CA GLN A 298 12.64 1.63 0.77
C GLN A 298 12.51 3.15 0.71
N ILE A 299 11.30 3.66 0.55
CA ILE A 299 11.01 5.11 0.55
C ILE A 299 10.66 5.52 1.99
N PRO A 300 11.42 6.43 2.61
CA PRO A 300 11.23 6.79 4.01
C PRO A 300 10.18 7.90 4.17
N TYR A 301 8.90 7.58 3.94
CA TYR A 301 7.82 8.58 3.95
C TYR A 301 7.56 9.26 5.31
N ASN A 302 8.04 8.67 6.42
CA ASN A 302 8.00 9.27 7.76
C ASN A 302 9.28 10.06 8.13
N ASP A 303 10.28 10.04 7.24
CA ASP A 303 11.50 10.82 7.37
C ASP A 303 11.31 12.16 6.66
N THR A 304 10.41 12.98 7.21
CA THR A 304 9.96 14.23 6.58
C THR A 304 9.76 15.34 7.61
N LEU A 305 10.38 16.49 7.33
CA LEU A 305 10.21 17.74 8.03
C LEU A 305 9.31 18.69 7.21
N VAL A 306 8.42 19.39 7.92
CA VAL A 306 7.48 20.34 7.32
C VAL A 306 7.29 21.58 8.21
N GLN A 307 6.63 22.58 7.63
CA GLN A 307 5.94 23.63 8.36
C GLN A 307 4.43 23.54 8.10
N ILE A 308 3.65 24.15 8.99
CA ILE A 308 2.20 24.28 8.88
C ILE A 308 1.76 25.70 9.22
N GLU A 309 0.78 26.21 8.50
CA GLU A 309 0.14 27.51 8.73
C GLU A 309 -1.35 27.46 8.36
N LYS A 310 -2.14 28.45 8.80
CA LYS A 310 -3.54 28.60 8.33
C LYS A 310 -3.53 28.94 6.84
N ALA A 311 -4.39 28.27 6.06
CA ALA A 311 -4.56 28.51 4.63
C ALA A 311 -5.46 29.72 4.34
#